data_AF-A0A1S9DMW1-F1
#
_entry.id   AF-A0A1S9DMW1-F1
#
_cell.length_a   1.000
_cell.length_b   1.000
_cell.length_c   1.000
_cell.angle_alpha   90.00
_cell.angle_beta   90.00
_cell.angle_gamma   90.00
#
_symmetry.space_group_name_H-M   'P 1'
#
loop_
_entity.id
_entity.type
_entity.pdbx_description
1 polymer ?
#
loop_
_entity_poly.entity_id
_entity_poly.type
_entity_poly.pdbx_seq_one_letter_code
_entity_poly.pdbx_strand_id
1 'polypeptide(L)'
;MPGFLNLPPELIFQVYCSLDTIGDAYFLSQTCQQTYSIFRRPQSQPKIFEAIIDNIIQEAAPTKAWLEAQFGPGSLWQPTEAELPADLTEEETIKFLLNVGFPAVNLTRMGFNSSDLSISAYKGQALDGYTADELFDVFNQDYHEVTDEDEGNPPALSFRFGAIRLKLVLLNNKNGTIYFYDPENWFSHRGVIANGLDTFTVLLGMVVAVTKDLRTASLDISWYERFDTLRGPLDALLRKLRDYDFPAGYGSEFWCGLIWNLLAFSEMDT
;
A
#
# COMPACT_ATOMS: atom_id res chain seq x y z
N MET A 1 11.73 37.88 26.12
CA MET A 1 11.35 37.34 24.79
C MET A 1 10.21 36.37 25.00
N PRO A 2 9.08 36.49 24.30
CA PRO A 2 8.04 35.45 24.37
C PRO A 2 8.60 34.17 23.74
N GLY A 3 8.71 33.11 24.55
CA GLY A 3 9.13 31.80 24.08
C GLY A 3 7.96 31.02 23.47
N PHE A 4 8.24 29.86 22.89
CA PHE A 4 7.27 28.94 22.28
C PHE A 4 6.05 28.64 23.18
N LEU A 5 6.24 28.60 24.50
CA LEU A 5 5.19 28.38 25.51
C LEU A 5 4.19 29.54 25.67
N ASN A 6 4.45 30.70 25.06
CA ASN A 6 3.56 31.85 25.10
C ASN A 6 2.73 31.98 23.81
N LEU A 7 2.87 31.05 22.87
CA LEU A 7 2.09 31.05 21.64
C LEU A 7 0.62 30.68 21.94
N PRO A 8 -0.35 31.32 21.26
CA PRO A 8 -1.73 30.87 21.27
C PRO A 8 -1.85 29.40 20.82
N PRO A 9 -2.80 28.63 21.40
CA PRO A 9 -3.03 27.23 21.01
C PRO A 9 -3.23 27.03 19.50
N GLU A 10 -3.82 28.01 18.82
CA GLU A 10 -4.05 27.99 17.38
C GLU A 10 -2.73 28.00 16.60
N LEU A 11 -1.74 28.76 17.04
CA LEU A 11 -0.42 28.78 16.39
C LEU A 11 0.34 27.49 16.64
N ILE A 12 0.25 26.92 17.85
CA ILE A 12 0.86 25.62 18.15
C ILE A 12 0.20 24.50 17.32
N PHE A 13 -1.12 24.56 17.12
CA PHE A 13 -1.83 23.65 16.22
C PHE A 13 -1.33 23.78 14.77
N GLN A 14 -1.09 25.00 14.28
CA GLN A 14 -0.52 25.19 12.95
C GLN A 14 0.91 24.64 12.84
N VAL A 15 1.73 24.80 13.88
CA VAL A 15 3.06 24.17 13.94
C VAL A 15 2.95 22.66 13.82
N TYR A 16 1.98 22.02 14.49
CA TYR A 16 1.74 20.59 14.31
C TYR A 16 1.37 20.21 12.88
N CYS A 17 0.47 20.97 12.25
CA CYS A 17 0.02 20.71 10.88
C CYS A 17 1.10 20.96 9.82
N SER A 18 2.17 21.70 10.15
CA SER A 18 3.30 21.95 9.26
C SER A 18 4.44 20.94 9.40
N LEU A 19 4.31 19.92 10.25
CA LEU A 19 5.35 18.91 10.42
C LEU A 19 5.33 17.92 9.25
N ASP A 20 6.51 17.43 8.89
CA ASP A 20 6.68 16.41 7.84
C ASP A 20 6.71 14.98 8.41
N THR A 21 6.62 14.85 9.74
CA THR A 21 6.68 13.55 10.42
C THR A 21 5.72 13.46 11.61
N ILE A 22 5.19 12.26 11.81
CA ILE A 22 4.39 11.83 12.95
C ILE A 22 5.29 11.69 14.18
N GLY A 23 6.54 11.27 13.97
CA GLY A 23 7.58 11.26 15.01
C GLY A 23 7.78 12.63 15.65
N ASP A 24 8.01 13.68 14.85
CA ASP A 24 8.20 15.05 15.38
C ASP A 24 6.95 15.57 16.08
N ALA A 25 5.75 15.22 15.59
CA ALA A 25 4.51 15.58 16.26
C ALA A 25 4.42 14.90 17.64
N TYR A 26 4.80 13.63 17.72
CA TYR A 26 4.89 12.96 19.01
C TYR A 26 5.91 13.64 19.93
N PHE A 27 7.16 13.87 19.48
CA PHE A 27 8.18 14.51 20.31
C PHE A 27 7.78 15.91 20.76
N LEU A 28 7.18 16.71 19.88
CA LEU A 28 6.65 18.03 20.22
C LEU A 28 5.58 17.94 21.31
N SER A 29 4.71 16.91 21.26
CA SER A 29 3.70 16.68 22.30
C SER A 29 4.28 16.35 23.68
N GLN A 30 5.52 15.86 23.74
CA GLN A 30 6.20 15.55 24.99
C GLN A 30 6.92 16.77 25.61
N THR A 31 6.97 17.91 24.92
CA THR A 31 7.76 19.07 25.38
C THR A 31 7.11 19.84 26.53
N CYS A 32 5.77 20.03 26.53
CA CYS A 32 5.07 20.74 27.59
C CYS A 32 3.58 20.36 27.67
N GLN A 33 2.90 20.80 28.73
CA GLN A 33 1.47 20.51 28.93
C GLN A 33 0.59 21.11 27.82
N GLN A 34 0.94 22.28 27.28
CA GLN A 34 0.14 22.95 26.24
C GLN A 34 0.18 22.17 24.92
N THR A 35 1.37 21.75 24.47
CA THR A 35 1.54 20.94 23.25
C THR A 35 0.90 19.57 23.40
N TYR A 36 1.11 18.92 24.55
CA TYR A 36 0.44 17.66 24.89
C TYR A 36 -1.09 17.77 24.80
N SER A 37 -1.67 18.82 25.40
CA SER A 37 -3.13 19.02 25.45
C SER A 37 -3.72 19.24 24.05
N ILE A 38 -3.01 19.97 23.18
CA ILE A 38 -3.42 20.19 21.79
C ILE A 38 -3.33 18.88 20.99
N PHE A 39 -2.22 18.17 21.10
CA PHE A 39 -1.99 16.92 20.38
C PHE A 39 -2.98 15.83 20.77
N ARG A 40 -3.36 15.71 22.05
CA ARG A 40 -4.32 14.71 22.54
C ARG A 40 -5.79 15.12 22.36
N ARG A 41 -6.08 16.34 21.91
CA ARG A 41 -7.46 16.81 21.77
C ARG A 41 -8.16 16.04 20.65
N PRO A 42 -9.33 15.41 20.90
CA PRO A 42 -10.00 14.55 19.91
C PRO A 42 -10.34 15.24 18.58
N GLN A 43 -10.54 16.56 18.58
CA GLN A 43 -10.83 17.31 17.36
C GLN A 43 -9.58 17.77 16.59
N SER A 44 -8.43 17.84 17.27
CA SER A 44 -7.17 18.34 16.71
C SER A 44 -6.31 17.20 16.20
N GLN A 45 -6.21 16.12 16.99
CA GLN A 45 -5.33 15.00 16.69
C GLN A 45 -5.52 14.40 15.28
N PRO A 46 -6.75 14.10 14.82
CA PRO A 46 -6.95 13.55 13.48
C PRO A 46 -6.49 14.52 12.39
N LYS A 47 -6.76 15.82 12.56
CA LYS A 47 -6.37 16.87 11.61
C LYS A 47 -4.86 17.06 11.53
N ILE A 48 -4.16 16.89 12.66
CA ILE A 48 -2.70 16.91 12.71
C ILE A 48 -2.15 15.76 11.88
N PHE A 49 -2.65 14.53 12.10
CA PHE A 49 -2.20 13.37 11.33
C PHE A 49 -2.54 13.49 9.84
N GLU A 50 -3.74 13.93 9.49
CA GLU A 50 -4.14 14.17 8.10
C GLU A 50 -3.20 15.17 7.42
N ALA A 51 -2.88 16.30 8.08
CA ALA A 51 -1.98 17.30 7.53
C ALA A 51 -0.54 16.77 7.36
N ILE A 52 -0.01 16.05 8.34
CA ILE A 52 1.33 15.45 8.25
C ILE A 52 1.38 14.42 7.13
N ILE A 53 0.34 13.58 7.00
CA ILE A 53 0.25 12.59 5.93
C ILE A 53 0.20 13.28 4.56
N ASP A 54 -0.53 14.39 4.44
CA ASP A 54 -0.54 15.20 3.22
C ASP A 54 0.86 15.78 2.89
N ASN A 55 1.59 16.24 3.91
CA ASN A 55 2.97 16.72 3.75
C ASN A 55 3.94 15.60 3.33
N ILE A 56 3.75 14.38 3.84
CA ILE A 56 4.56 13.20 3.49
C ILE A 56 4.29 12.75 2.05
N ILE A 57 3.03 12.73 1.64
CA ILE A 57 2.60 12.08 0.40
C ILE A 57 2.81 12.97 -0.83
N GLN A 58 2.92 14.30 -0.65
CA GLN A 58 3.16 15.33 -1.67
C GLN A 58 2.63 14.96 -3.06
N GLU A 59 1.43 15.43 -3.46
CA GLU A 59 0.68 15.21 -4.73
C GLU A 59 1.48 14.82 -6.00
N ALA A 60 2.22 13.72 -5.98
CA ALA A 60 3.10 13.31 -7.05
C ALA A 60 2.46 12.08 -7.69
N ALA A 61 2.16 12.20 -8.98
CA ALA A 61 1.90 11.04 -9.83
C ALA A 61 3.03 10.00 -9.63
N PRO A 62 2.76 8.68 -9.73
CA PRO A 62 3.75 7.64 -9.51
C PRO A 62 4.83 7.70 -10.58
N THR A 63 5.81 8.57 -10.37
CA THR A 63 7.02 8.59 -11.16
C THR A 63 7.98 7.56 -10.62
N LYS A 64 8.85 7.06 -11.48
CA LYS A 64 9.95 6.18 -11.09
C LYS A 64 10.75 6.75 -9.91
N ALA A 65 11.07 8.05 -9.96
CA ALA A 65 11.83 8.72 -8.91
C ALA A 65 11.08 8.76 -7.57
N TRP A 66 9.77 9.03 -7.58
CA TRP A 66 8.96 9.02 -6.36
C TRP A 66 8.90 7.62 -5.75
N LEU A 67 8.69 6.59 -6.57
CA LEU A 67 8.65 5.21 -6.09
C LEU A 67 10.00 4.74 -5.55
N GLU A 68 11.10 5.04 -6.22
CA GLU A 68 12.44 4.69 -5.70
C GLU A 68 12.78 5.46 -4.40
N ALA A 69 12.25 6.67 -4.19
CA ALA A 69 12.36 7.36 -2.91
C ALA A 69 11.62 6.60 -1.78
N GLN A 70 10.49 5.96 -2.09
CA GLN A 70 9.73 5.17 -1.11
C GLN A 70 10.29 3.75 -0.93
N PHE A 71 10.66 3.06 -1.99
CA PHE A 71 11.03 1.64 -1.92
C PHE A 71 12.53 1.38 -1.93
N GLY A 72 13.34 2.39 -2.27
CA GLY A 72 14.79 2.33 -2.39
C GLY A 72 15.24 2.39 -3.86
N PRO A 73 16.45 2.90 -4.15
CA PRO A 73 16.99 2.92 -5.51
C PRO A 73 17.05 1.51 -6.11
N GLY A 74 16.58 1.34 -7.35
CA GLY A 74 16.61 0.05 -8.06
C GLY A 74 15.60 -0.97 -7.55
N SER A 75 14.62 -0.57 -6.76
CA SER A 75 13.57 -1.46 -6.24
C SER A 75 12.48 -1.80 -7.26
N LEU A 76 12.47 -1.16 -8.42
CA LEU A 76 11.42 -1.32 -9.42
C LEU A 76 11.78 -2.41 -10.42
N TRP A 77 10.87 -3.36 -10.60
CA TRP A 77 10.84 -4.23 -11.75
C TRP A 77 10.18 -3.49 -12.91
N GLN A 78 10.95 -3.26 -13.96
CA GLN A 78 10.53 -2.54 -15.17
C GLN A 78 10.80 -3.45 -16.38
N PRO A 79 9.80 -4.22 -16.85
CA PRO A 79 9.98 -5.13 -17.97
C PRO A 79 10.13 -4.38 -19.30
N THR A 80 10.67 -5.07 -20.29
CA THR A 80 10.61 -4.70 -21.71
C THR A 80 9.34 -5.25 -22.35
N GLU A 81 8.99 -4.74 -23.53
CA GLU A 81 7.81 -5.20 -24.29
C GLU A 81 7.84 -6.71 -24.57
N ALA A 82 9.02 -7.29 -24.81
CA ALA A 82 9.19 -8.71 -25.06
C ALA A 82 9.05 -9.59 -23.80
N GLU A 83 9.16 -9.00 -22.61
CA GLU A 83 9.01 -9.69 -21.32
C GLU A 83 7.58 -9.64 -20.79
N LEU A 84 6.72 -8.80 -21.38
CA LEU A 84 5.31 -8.74 -21.01
C LEU A 84 4.55 -9.95 -21.58
N PRO A 85 3.65 -10.57 -20.80
CA PRO A 85 2.79 -11.64 -21.30
C PRO A 85 1.89 -11.17 -22.44
N ALA A 86 1.73 -12.01 -23.46
CA ALA A 86 0.86 -11.71 -24.60
C ALA A 86 -0.62 -11.52 -24.19
N ASP A 87 -1.06 -12.21 -23.12
CA ASP A 87 -2.43 -12.11 -22.63
C ASP A 87 -2.70 -10.82 -21.83
N LEU A 88 -1.66 -10.04 -21.46
CA LEU A 88 -1.83 -8.73 -20.85
C LEU A 88 -2.19 -7.71 -21.94
N THR A 89 -3.44 -7.24 -21.95
CA THR A 89 -3.97 -6.41 -23.04
C THR A 89 -4.38 -5.01 -22.60
N GLU A 90 -4.45 -4.75 -21.29
CA GLU A 90 -4.83 -3.44 -20.78
C GLU A 90 -3.70 -2.41 -20.99
N GLU A 91 -4.00 -1.39 -21.81
CA GLU A 91 -3.01 -0.45 -22.34
C GLU A 91 -2.33 0.41 -21.27
N GLU A 92 -3.07 0.90 -20.28
CA GLU A 92 -2.52 1.79 -19.26
C GLU A 92 -1.56 1.06 -18.32
N THR A 93 -1.85 -0.20 -18.00
CA THR A 93 -0.97 -1.08 -17.24
C THR A 93 0.31 -1.38 -18.02
N ILE A 94 0.20 -1.67 -19.32
CA ILE A 94 1.36 -1.86 -20.18
C ILE A 94 2.22 -0.59 -20.21
N LYS A 95 1.63 0.58 -20.44
CA LYS A 95 2.34 1.87 -20.43
C LYS A 95 3.00 2.13 -19.08
N PHE A 96 2.32 1.86 -17.98
CA PHE A 96 2.88 2.04 -16.63
C PHE A 96 4.08 1.13 -16.39
N LEU A 97 3.98 -0.16 -16.73
CA LEU A 97 5.07 -1.12 -16.56
C LEU A 97 6.31 -0.76 -17.40
N LEU A 98 6.11 -0.35 -18.65
CA LEU A 98 7.20 0.01 -19.55
C LEU A 98 7.88 1.32 -19.16
N ASN A 99 7.14 2.32 -18.65
CA ASN A 99 7.68 3.65 -18.38
C ASN A 99 8.13 3.86 -16.92
N VAL A 100 7.42 3.25 -15.97
CA VAL A 100 7.63 3.44 -14.52
C VAL A 100 8.12 2.16 -13.86
N GLY A 101 7.43 1.05 -14.11
CA GLY A 101 7.67 -0.23 -13.45
C GLY A 101 6.95 -0.37 -12.11
N PHE A 102 7.03 -1.57 -11.53
CA PHE A 102 6.34 -1.95 -10.29
C PHE A 102 7.35 -2.30 -9.18
N PRO A 103 7.12 -1.92 -7.91
CA PRO A 103 8.04 -2.24 -6.81
C PRO A 103 8.15 -3.76 -6.58
N ALA A 104 9.33 -4.32 -6.80
CA ALA A 104 9.67 -5.71 -6.52
C ALA A 104 10.38 -5.81 -5.17
N VAL A 105 9.60 -5.82 -4.08
CA VAL A 105 10.09 -5.62 -2.72
C VAL A 105 9.54 -6.67 -1.76
N ASN A 106 10.25 -6.88 -0.65
CA ASN A 106 9.72 -7.61 0.50
C ASN A 106 9.47 -6.64 1.67
N LEU A 107 8.21 -6.33 1.92
CA LEU A 107 7.77 -5.48 3.01
C LEU A 107 7.43 -6.34 4.24
N THR A 108 8.45 -6.92 4.88
CA THR A 108 8.31 -7.92 5.95
C THR A 108 7.31 -7.52 7.05
N ARG A 109 7.37 -6.28 7.54
CA ARG A 109 6.46 -5.78 8.60
C ARG A 109 5.00 -5.68 8.17
N MET A 110 4.75 -5.55 6.88
CA MET A 110 3.42 -5.49 6.27
C MET A 110 2.96 -6.87 5.82
N GLY A 111 3.89 -7.82 5.69
CA GLY A 111 3.66 -9.16 5.17
C GLY A 111 3.51 -9.24 3.65
N PHE A 112 3.65 -8.12 2.94
CA PHE A 112 3.54 -8.05 1.47
C PHE A 112 4.89 -8.35 0.81
N ASN A 113 4.88 -9.22 -0.19
CA ASN A 113 6.07 -9.59 -0.95
C ASN A 113 5.76 -9.64 -2.45
N SER A 114 6.59 -8.96 -3.22
CA SER A 114 6.62 -8.93 -4.69
C SER A 114 8.05 -9.07 -5.25
N SER A 115 9.02 -9.45 -4.41
CA SER A 115 10.43 -9.52 -4.78
C SER A 115 10.72 -10.59 -5.84
N ASP A 116 9.84 -11.58 -5.95
CA ASP A 116 9.84 -12.63 -6.97
C ASP A 116 9.73 -12.09 -8.40
N LEU A 117 9.07 -10.95 -8.63
CA LEU A 117 8.97 -10.32 -9.96
C LEU A 117 10.35 -10.07 -10.58
N SER A 118 11.31 -9.59 -9.78
CA SER A 118 12.69 -9.35 -10.23
C SER A 118 13.47 -10.66 -10.46
N ILE A 119 13.20 -11.69 -9.65
CA ILE A 119 13.87 -12.99 -9.72
C ILE A 119 13.40 -13.76 -10.96
N SER A 120 12.10 -13.75 -11.22
CA SER A 120 11.50 -14.39 -12.39
C SER A 120 12.03 -13.75 -13.67
N ALA A 121 12.06 -12.41 -13.74
CA ALA A 121 12.65 -11.69 -14.86
C ALA A 121 14.13 -12.04 -15.09
N TYR A 122 14.95 -12.07 -14.04
CA TYR A 122 16.36 -12.47 -14.14
C TYR A 122 16.53 -13.90 -14.67
N LYS A 123 15.60 -14.80 -14.36
CA LYS A 123 15.60 -16.19 -14.83
C LYS A 123 14.95 -16.37 -16.21
N GLY A 124 14.46 -15.31 -16.84
CA GLY A 124 13.69 -15.37 -18.09
C GLY A 124 12.37 -16.11 -17.93
N GLN A 125 11.82 -16.16 -16.73
CA GLN A 125 10.51 -16.75 -16.45
C GLN A 125 9.41 -15.71 -16.70
N ALA A 126 8.34 -16.13 -17.36
CA ALA A 126 7.15 -15.30 -17.53
C ALA A 126 6.49 -14.99 -16.18
N LEU A 127 5.70 -13.90 -16.15
CA LEU A 127 4.80 -13.60 -15.05
C LEU A 127 3.84 -14.77 -14.80
N ASP A 128 3.60 -15.07 -13.53
CA ASP A 128 2.65 -16.10 -13.12
C ASP A 128 1.23 -15.67 -13.51
N GLY A 129 0.70 -16.29 -14.58
CA GLY A 129 -0.64 -16.09 -15.11
C GLY A 129 -1.63 -17.12 -14.57
N TYR A 130 -2.88 -16.69 -14.37
CA TYR A 130 -3.97 -17.48 -13.82
C TYR A 130 -5.15 -17.51 -14.80
N THR A 131 -5.65 -18.69 -15.06
CA THR A 131 -6.71 -19.00 -16.04
C THR A 131 -8.10 -18.92 -15.42
N ALA A 132 -9.15 -19.03 -16.24
CA ALA A 132 -10.54 -19.05 -15.76
C ALA A 132 -10.81 -20.21 -14.78
N ASP A 133 -10.25 -21.40 -15.06
CA ASP A 133 -10.43 -22.59 -14.22
C ASP A 133 -9.80 -22.42 -12.83
N GLU A 134 -8.66 -21.73 -12.77
CA GLU A 134 -7.96 -21.44 -11.51
C GLU A 134 -8.64 -20.31 -10.71
N LEU A 135 -9.44 -19.49 -11.39
CA LEU A 135 -10.15 -18.32 -10.83
C LEU A 135 -11.67 -18.50 -10.88
N PHE A 136 -12.14 -19.75 -10.77
CA PHE A 136 -13.54 -20.17 -10.93
C PHE A 136 -14.53 -19.21 -10.23
N ASP A 137 -14.27 -18.78 -8.99
CA ASP A 137 -15.16 -17.87 -8.24
C ASP A 137 -15.19 -16.41 -8.71
N VAL A 138 -14.17 -15.97 -9.45
CA VAL A 138 -14.02 -14.57 -9.92
C VAL A 138 -14.78 -14.33 -11.21
N PHE A 139 -14.82 -15.32 -12.12
CA PHE A 139 -15.31 -15.15 -13.49
C PHE A 139 -16.60 -15.93 -13.83
N ASN A 140 -17.11 -16.75 -12.92
CA ASN A 140 -18.27 -17.65 -13.17
C ASN A 140 -19.65 -17.00 -13.29
N GLN A 141 -19.81 -15.68 -13.14
CA GLN A 141 -21.12 -15.09 -13.41
C GLN A 141 -21.39 -14.92 -14.92
N ASP A 142 -20.35 -14.88 -15.75
CA ASP A 142 -20.50 -14.63 -17.20
C ASP A 142 -19.78 -15.65 -18.11
N TYR A 143 -18.86 -16.48 -17.59
CA TYR A 143 -18.15 -17.49 -18.40
C TYR A 143 -18.89 -18.83 -18.44
N HIS A 144 -19.96 -18.88 -19.25
CA HIS A 144 -20.46 -20.12 -19.86
C HIS A 144 -20.07 -20.16 -21.34
N GLU A 145 -18.80 -19.93 -21.67
CA GLU A 145 -18.31 -20.27 -23.00
C GLU A 145 -17.96 -21.75 -23.04
N VAL A 146 -18.88 -22.49 -23.64
CA VAL A 146 -18.65 -23.80 -24.23
C VAL A 146 -17.43 -23.70 -25.12
N THR A 147 -16.37 -24.43 -24.80
CA THR A 147 -15.38 -24.82 -25.80
C THR A 147 -15.24 -26.33 -25.76
N ASP A 148 -16.09 -26.97 -26.55
CA ASP A 148 -15.68 -28.18 -27.26
C ASP A 148 -14.36 -27.85 -27.99
N GLU A 149 -13.37 -28.72 -27.80
CA GLU A 149 -12.22 -28.90 -28.70
C GLU A 149 -11.39 -27.64 -29.03
N ASP A 150 -10.49 -27.24 -28.12
CA ASP A 150 -9.22 -26.66 -28.56
C ASP A 150 -8.07 -27.15 -27.65
N GLU A 151 -7.13 -27.89 -28.23
CA GLU A 151 -5.94 -28.46 -27.56
C GLU A 151 -4.87 -27.37 -27.26
N GLY A 152 -5.29 -26.24 -26.69
CA GLY A 152 -4.43 -25.11 -26.32
C GLY A 152 -4.45 -24.82 -24.82
N ASN A 153 -3.34 -24.28 -24.28
CA ASN A 153 -3.34 -23.73 -22.93
C ASN A 153 -4.28 -22.51 -22.90
N PRO A 154 -5.29 -22.47 -22.01
CA PRO A 154 -6.23 -21.35 -21.93
C PRO A 154 -5.50 -20.04 -21.57
N PRO A 155 -5.99 -18.87 -22.05
CA PRO A 155 -5.34 -17.59 -21.80
C PRO A 155 -5.39 -17.23 -20.31
N ALA A 156 -4.34 -16.56 -19.83
CA ALA A 156 -4.33 -16.02 -18.48
C ALA A 156 -5.30 -14.82 -18.39
N LEU A 157 -6.22 -14.86 -17.43
CA LEU A 157 -7.14 -13.76 -17.12
C LEU A 157 -6.58 -12.82 -16.04
N SER A 158 -5.59 -13.26 -15.29
CA SER A 158 -4.92 -12.41 -14.31
C SER A 158 -3.46 -12.79 -14.07
N PHE A 159 -2.66 -11.85 -13.58
CA PHE A 159 -1.23 -12.02 -13.31
C PHE A 159 -0.89 -11.68 -11.85
N ARG A 160 0.01 -12.44 -11.23
CA ARG A 160 0.43 -12.17 -9.85
C ARG A 160 1.41 -11.00 -9.77
N PHE A 161 1.10 -10.04 -8.91
CA PHE A 161 1.95 -8.88 -8.60
C PHE A 161 2.44 -8.83 -7.15
N GLY A 162 2.05 -9.81 -6.35
CA GLY A 162 2.58 -10.03 -5.02
C GLY A 162 1.71 -10.97 -4.21
N ALA A 163 2.07 -11.13 -2.94
CA ALA A 163 1.35 -11.95 -2.00
C ALA A 163 1.42 -11.39 -0.57
N ILE A 164 0.39 -11.68 0.21
CA ILE A 164 0.42 -11.59 1.67
C ILE A 164 0.15 -12.99 2.22
N ARG A 165 1.19 -13.60 2.81
CA ARG A 165 1.17 -15.03 3.19
C ARG A 165 0.83 -15.90 1.99
N LEU A 166 -0.33 -16.57 2.01
CA LEU A 166 -0.81 -17.47 0.96
C LEU A 166 -1.82 -16.79 0.02
N LYS A 167 -2.22 -15.55 0.32
CA LYS A 167 -3.16 -14.77 -0.49
C LYS A 167 -2.41 -13.99 -1.55
N LEU A 168 -2.98 -13.95 -2.75
CA LEU A 168 -2.37 -13.41 -3.95
C LEU A 168 -2.94 -12.02 -4.25
N VAL A 169 -2.10 -11.17 -4.80
CA VAL A 169 -2.48 -9.90 -5.42
C VAL A 169 -2.45 -10.10 -6.94
N LEU A 170 -3.62 -10.05 -7.56
CA LEU A 170 -3.82 -10.41 -8.97
C LEU A 170 -4.25 -9.19 -9.77
N LEU A 171 -3.52 -8.90 -10.86
CA LEU A 171 -3.88 -7.92 -11.88
C LEU A 171 -4.77 -8.58 -12.93
N ASN A 172 -5.96 -8.05 -13.16
CA ASN A 172 -6.80 -8.46 -14.28
C ASN A 172 -6.19 -8.02 -15.62
N ASN A 173 -6.13 -8.93 -16.58
CA ASN A 173 -5.46 -8.68 -17.85
C ASN A 173 -6.21 -7.75 -18.82
N LYS A 174 -7.54 -7.62 -18.67
CA LYS A 174 -8.42 -6.85 -19.57
C LYS A 174 -8.75 -5.46 -19.04
N ASN A 175 -8.95 -5.32 -17.73
CA ASN A 175 -9.42 -4.07 -17.12
C ASN A 175 -8.43 -3.44 -16.13
N GLY A 176 -7.27 -4.05 -15.89
CA GLY A 176 -6.22 -3.49 -15.03
C GLY A 176 -6.54 -3.46 -13.54
N THR A 177 -7.72 -3.95 -13.14
CA THR A 177 -8.16 -3.97 -11.75
C THR A 177 -7.31 -4.95 -10.94
N ILE A 178 -6.99 -4.56 -9.71
CA ILE A 178 -6.22 -5.39 -8.78
C ILE A 178 -7.16 -6.06 -7.78
N TYR A 179 -7.13 -7.38 -7.74
CA TYR A 179 -7.90 -8.21 -6.82
C TYR A 179 -7.02 -8.81 -5.72
N PHE A 180 -7.64 -9.03 -4.56
CA PHE A 180 -7.06 -9.88 -3.52
C PHE A 180 -7.74 -11.24 -3.54
N TYR A 181 -6.93 -12.29 -3.63
CA TYR A 181 -7.38 -13.65 -3.87
C TYR A 181 -6.82 -14.61 -2.82
N ASP A 182 -7.68 -15.47 -2.28
CA ASP A 182 -7.33 -16.47 -1.28
C ASP A 182 -7.60 -17.87 -1.84
N PRO A 183 -6.57 -18.54 -2.41
CA PRO A 183 -6.74 -19.85 -3.05
C PRO A 183 -7.11 -20.95 -2.05
N GLU A 184 -6.95 -20.74 -0.74
CA GLU A 184 -7.25 -21.75 0.28
C GLU A 184 -8.72 -21.77 0.70
N ASN A 185 -9.54 -20.85 0.20
CA ASN A 185 -10.92 -20.68 0.65
C ASN A 185 -11.94 -20.92 -0.45
N TRP A 186 -13.09 -21.48 -0.08
CA TRP A 186 -14.23 -21.72 -0.98
C TRP A 186 -14.80 -20.43 -1.58
N PHE A 187 -14.62 -19.28 -0.92
CA PHE A 187 -14.88 -17.98 -1.52
C PHE A 187 -13.53 -17.29 -1.70
N SER A 188 -12.87 -17.60 -2.82
CA SER A 188 -11.47 -17.20 -3.03
C SER A 188 -11.31 -15.71 -3.32
N HIS A 189 -12.32 -15.06 -3.91
CA HIS A 189 -12.30 -13.61 -4.14
C HIS A 189 -12.50 -12.80 -2.84
N ARG A 190 -11.52 -11.97 -2.47
CA ARG A 190 -11.55 -11.11 -1.26
C ARG A 190 -11.86 -9.65 -1.54
N GLY A 191 -12.13 -9.30 -2.79
CA GLY A 191 -12.48 -7.95 -3.22
C GLY A 191 -11.43 -7.28 -4.09
N VAL A 192 -11.83 -6.15 -4.66
CA VAL A 192 -10.96 -5.20 -5.35
C VAL A 192 -10.13 -4.45 -4.31
N ILE A 193 -8.83 -4.29 -4.58
CA ILE A 193 -7.92 -3.53 -3.70
C ILE A 193 -7.37 -2.29 -4.37
N ALA A 194 -7.37 -2.22 -5.70
CA ALA A 194 -7.11 -1.01 -6.45
C ALA A 194 -7.74 -1.09 -7.86
N ASN A 195 -8.08 0.05 -8.44
CA ASN A 195 -8.64 0.13 -9.79
C ASN A 195 -7.58 0.06 -10.92
N GLY A 196 -6.30 0.19 -10.58
CA GLY A 196 -5.20 0.16 -11.54
C GLY A 196 -3.86 -0.14 -10.87
N LEU A 197 -2.89 -0.62 -11.64
CA LEU A 197 -1.57 -0.96 -11.12
C LEU A 197 -0.78 0.27 -10.65
N ASP A 198 -0.93 1.38 -11.37
CA ASP A 198 -0.37 2.69 -11.02
C ASP A 198 -0.89 3.18 -9.67
N THR A 199 -2.21 3.10 -9.49
CA THR A 199 -2.93 3.47 -8.28
C THR A 199 -2.53 2.59 -7.11
N PHE A 200 -2.49 1.27 -7.31
CA PHE A 200 -2.01 0.32 -6.30
C PHE A 200 -0.60 0.66 -5.82
N THR A 201 0.27 1.02 -6.75
CA THR A 201 1.67 1.34 -6.48
C THR A 201 1.81 2.64 -5.69
N VAL A 202 0.98 3.66 -5.96
CA VAL A 202 0.89 4.88 -5.14
C VAL A 202 0.43 4.54 -3.72
N LEU A 203 -0.67 3.78 -3.58
CA LEU A 203 -1.22 3.42 -2.27
C LEU A 203 -0.20 2.67 -1.41
N LEU A 204 0.53 1.70 -1.99
CA LEU A 204 1.64 1.03 -1.32
C LEU A 204 2.75 2.02 -0.93
N GLY A 205 3.10 2.95 -1.82
CA GLY A 205 4.10 3.99 -1.57
C GLY A 205 3.69 4.92 -0.42
N MET A 206 2.42 5.31 -0.33
CA MET A 206 1.87 6.10 0.77
C MET A 206 2.02 5.36 2.11
N VAL A 207 1.69 4.07 2.14
CA VAL A 207 1.87 3.24 3.33
C VAL A 207 3.34 3.15 3.73
N VAL A 208 4.25 2.94 2.77
CA VAL A 208 5.69 2.90 3.04
C VAL A 208 6.22 4.24 3.54
N ALA A 209 5.81 5.35 2.94
CA ALA A 209 6.24 6.69 3.34
C ALA A 209 5.86 6.98 4.80
N VAL A 210 4.59 6.76 5.16
CA VAL A 210 4.10 6.96 6.54
C VAL A 210 4.77 6.00 7.52
N THR A 211 4.99 4.74 7.13
CA THR A 211 5.56 3.75 8.06
C THR A 211 7.07 3.85 8.25
N LYS A 212 7.82 4.38 7.28
CA LYS A 212 9.23 4.74 7.47
C LYS A 212 9.39 5.74 8.61
N ASP A 213 8.53 6.75 8.63
CA ASP A 213 8.54 7.75 9.68
C ASP A 213 8.19 7.16 11.07
N LEU A 214 7.21 6.26 11.11
CA LEU A 214 6.87 5.55 12.34
C LEU A 214 8.02 4.67 12.87
N ARG A 215 8.98 4.24 12.03
CA ARG A 215 10.18 3.50 12.45
C ARG A 215 11.20 4.40 13.12
N THR A 216 11.43 5.60 12.59
CA THR A 216 12.34 6.58 13.21
C THR A 216 11.83 7.07 14.56
N ALA A 217 10.51 7.03 14.75
CA ALA A 217 9.86 7.29 16.03
C ALA A 217 9.81 6.06 16.96
N SER A 218 10.54 4.97 16.67
CA SER A 218 10.58 3.74 17.50
C SER A 218 11.18 4.03 18.88
N LEU A 219 10.29 4.49 19.76
CA LEU A 219 10.53 4.65 21.17
C LEU A 219 10.59 3.26 21.81
N ASP A 220 11.41 3.12 22.84
CA ASP A 220 11.47 1.95 23.73
C ASP A 220 10.21 1.92 24.62
N ILE A 221 9.03 1.82 23.98
CA ILE A 221 7.70 1.96 24.59
C ILE A 221 6.95 0.63 24.59
N SER A 222 6.07 0.47 25.57
CA SER A 222 5.25 -0.73 25.68
C SER A 222 4.35 -0.94 24.47
N TRP A 223 3.94 -2.19 24.23
CA TRP A 223 2.95 -2.54 23.21
C TRP A 223 1.70 -1.64 23.23
N TYR A 224 1.16 -1.37 24.43
CA TYR A 224 -0.04 -0.55 24.61
C TYR A 224 0.19 0.91 24.18
N GLU A 225 1.33 1.49 24.56
CA GLU A 225 1.68 2.86 24.17
C GLU A 225 1.96 2.97 22.68
N ARG A 226 2.58 1.94 22.08
CA ARG A 226 2.77 1.84 20.64
C ARG A 226 1.43 1.77 19.91
N PHE A 227 0.52 0.91 20.35
CA PHE A 227 -0.82 0.82 19.78
C PHE A 227 -1.56 2.17 19.83
N ASP A 228 -1.57 2.82 21.00
CA ASP A 228 -2.22 4.12 21.18
C ASP A 228 -1.58 5.24 20.34
N THR A 229 -0.27 5.16 20.11
CA THR A 229 0.46 6.15 19.29
C THR A 229 0.23 5.93 17.80
N LEU A 230 0.20 4.67 17.34
CA LEU A 230 0.10 4.32 15.92
C LEU A 230 -1.33 4.28 15.39
N ARG A 231 -2.33 4.05 16.25
CA ARG A 231 -3.72 3.92 15.82
C ARG A 231 -4.23 5.15 15.09
N GLY A 232 -4.02 6.35 15.65
CA GLY A 232 -4.49 7.59 15.03
C GLY A 232 -3.90 7.86 13.64
N PRO A 233 -2.56 7.81 13.48
CA PRO A 233 -1.87 7.86 12.19
C PRO A 233 -2.40 6.88 11.15
N LEU A 234 -2.53 5.61 11.53
CA LEU A 234 -2.91 4.54 10.59
C LEU A 234 -4.40 4.65 10.19
N ASP A 235 -5.24 5.14 11.09
CA ASP A 235 -6.65 5.42 10.82
C ASP A 235 -6.81 6.61 9.84
N ALA A 236 -6.00 7.65 10.01
CA ALA A 236 -5.93 8.77 9.06
C ALA A 236 -5.40 8.32 7.68
N LEU A 237 -4.37 7.47 7.67
CA LEU A 237 -3.84 6.87 6.44
C LEU A 237 -4.90 6.06 5.70
N LEU A 238 -5.66 5.19 6.38
CA LEU A 238 -6.74 4.42 5.75
C LEU A 238 -7.82 5.29 5.10
N ARG A 239 -8.14 6.45 5.68
CA ARG A 239 -9.05 7.41 5.04
C ARG A 239 -8.44 7.99 3.77
N LYS A 240 -7.16 8.39 3.82
CA LYS A 240 -6.45 8.93 2.66
C LYS A 240 -6.32 7.91 1.53
N LEU A 241 -6.05 6.65 1.85
CA LEU A 241 -6.05 5.58 0.85
C LEU A 241 -7.42 5.49 0.15
N ARG A 242 -8.51 5.54 0.91
CA ARG A 242 -9.89 5.50 0.37
C ARG A 242 -10.23 6.72 -0.48
N ASP A 243 -9.78 7.90 -0.06
CA ASP A 243 -10.00 9.14 -0.80
C ASP A 243 -9.23 9.14 -2.12
N TYR A 244 -8.06 8.48 -2.16
CA TYR A 244 -7.26 8.29 -3.37
C TYR A 244 -7.88 7.23 -4.29
N ASP A 245 -8.26 6.08 -3.75
CA ASP A 245 -8.94 5.02 -4.49
C ASP A 245 -10.02 4.35 -3.63
N PHE A 246 -11.27 4.38 -4.07
CA PHE A 246 -12.42 3.93 -3.28
C PHE A 246 -12.30 2.49 -2.73
N PRO A 247 -11.77 1.49 -3.49
CA PRO A 247 -11.52 0.15 -2.97
C PRO A 247 -10.52 0.11 -1.81
N ALA A 248 -9.69 1.15 -1.62
CA ALA A 248 -8.62 1.19 -0.65
C ALA A 248 -9.03 1.75 0.73
N GLY A 249 -10.11 1.22 1.31
CA GLY A 249 -10.64 1.71 2.61
C GLY A 249 -10.93 0.62 3.63
N TYR A 250 -11.69 0.97 4.68
CA TYR A 250 -12.04 0.08 5.80
C TYR A 250 -12.75 -1.24 5.42
N GLY A 251 -13.36 -1.30 4.23
CA GLY A 251 -13.98 -2.51 3.71
C GLY A 251 -12.99 -3.48 3.04
N SER A 252 -11.75 -3.06 2.80
CA SER A 252 -10.74 -3.86 2.13
C SER A 252 -10.00 -4.74 3.12
N GLU A 253 -10.14 -6.05 2.96
CA GLU A 253 -9.39 -7.02 3.75
C GLU A 253 -7.87 -6.84 3.60
N PHE A 254 -7.42 -6.51 2.39
CA PHE A 254 -6.01 -6.28 2.10
C PHE A 254 -5.46 -5.09 2.88
N TRP A 255 -6.03 -3.89 2.71
CA TRP A 255 -5.50 -2.68 3.34
C TRP A 255 -5.65 -2.72 4.87
N CYS A 256 -6.78 -3.19 5.38
CA CYS A 256 -6.97 -3.37 6.81
C CYS A 256 -6.00 -4.40 7.39
N GLY A 257 -5.76 -5.52 6.69
CA GLY A 257 -4.80 -6.55 7.11
C GLY A 257 -3.36 -6.05 7.12
N LEU A 258 -3.00 -5.23 6.14
CA LEU A 258 -1.66 -4.63 6.01
C LEU A 258 -1.40 -3.64 7.16
N ILE A 259 -2.39 -2.81 7.50
CA ILE A 259 -2.36 -1.90 8.66
C ILE A 259 -2.34 -2.67 9.98
N TRP A 260 -3.10 -3.76 10.09
CA TRP A 260 -3.09 -4.62 11.26
C TRP A 260 -1.72 -5.25 11.49
N ASN A 261 -1.04 -5.71 10.44
CA ASN A 261 0.33 -6.23 10.56
C ASN A 261 1.29 -5.15 11.09
N LEU A 262 1.14 -3.90 10.66
CA LEU A 262 1.97 -2.80 11.15
C LEU A 262 1.79 -2.50 12.64
N LEU A 263 0.56 -2.69 13.15
CA LEU A 263 0.25 -2.64 14.57
C LEU A 263 0.83 -3.86 15.30
N ALA A 264 0.58 -5.07 14.81
CA ALA A 264 0.88 -6.35 15.47
C ALA A 264 2.35 -6.77 15.50
N PHE A 265 3.14 -6.45 14.48
CA PHE A 265 4.54 -6.90 14.40
C PHE A 265 5.47 -5.97 15.21
N SER A 266 5.79 -6.38 16.44
CA SER A 266 6.83 -5.75 17.28
C SER A 266 8.15 -6.53 17.36
N GLU A 267 8.21 -7.78 16.87
CA GLU A 267 9.26 -8.74 17.26
C GLU A 267 10.23 -9.20 16.15
N MET A 268 10.42 -8.46 15.06
CA MET A 268 11.39 -8.87 14.01
C MET A 268 12.54 -7.87 13.78
N ASP A 269 12.89 -7.10 14.81
CA ASP A 269 14.11 -6.27 14.83
C ASP A 269 15.22 -6.94 15.66
N THR A 270 15.49 -8.23 15.41
CA THR A 270 16.69 -8.94 15.90
C THR A 270 17.39 -9.65 14.77
#